data_AF-A0A9C9YW39-F1
#
_entry.id   AF-A0A9C9YW39-F1
#
_cell.length_a   1.000
_cell.length_b   1.000
_cell.length_c   1.000
_cell.angle_alpha   90.00
_cell.angle_beta   90.00
_cell.angle_gamma   90.00
#
_symmetry.space_group_name_H-M   'P 1'
#
loop_
_entity.id
_entity.type
_entity.pdbx_description
1 polymer ?
#
loop_
_entity_poly.entity_id
_entity_poly.type
_entity_poly.pdbx_seq_one_letter_code
_entity_poly.pdbx_strand_id
1 'polypeptide(L)'
;MISLDELHQQNHEISSISNVLRRLVKNRLVLDNQVVSELFFRYFDKVKQHLADEQPLYANLLVNNDQSVRNITRQFVSGDSEIKRILNTFTQRWTKR
;
A
#
# COMPACT_ATOMS: atom_id res chain seq x y z
N MET A 1 -13.68 13.13 -1.32
CA MET A 1 -12.86 12.61 -2.44
C MET A 1 -11.49 13.22 -2.24
N ILE A 2 -10.46 12.40 -2.07
CA ILE A 2 -9.08 12.88 -1.95
C ILE A 2 -8.62 13.43 -3.31
N SER A 3 -7.75 14.44 -3.31
CA SER A 3 -7.15 14.97 -4.53
C SER A 3 -6.02 14.06 -5.05
N LEU A 4 -5.68 14.21 -6.34
CA LEU A 4 -4.55 13.48 -6.92
C LEU A 4 -3.22 13.85 -6.24
N ASP A 5 -3.05 15.12 -5.85
CA ASP A 5 -1.86 15.59 -5.14
C ASP A 5 -1.73 14.94 -3.76
N GLU A 6 -2.83 14.78 -3.05
CA GLU A 6 -2.85 14.06 -1.78
C GLU A 6 -2.53 12.57 -1.95
N LEU A 7 -3.03 11.90 -3.01
CA LEU A 7 -2.66 10.52 -3.35
C LEU A 7 -1.16 10.40 -3.67
N HIS A 8 -0.61 11.35 -4.43
CA HIS A 8 0.83 11.41 -4.70
C HIS A 8 1.63 11.59 -3.41
N GLN A 9 1.17 12.45 -2.50
CA GLN A 9 1.82 12.67 -1.22
C GLN A 9 1.78 11.42 -0.34
N GLN A 10 0.65 10.71 -0.29
CA GLN A 10 0.55 9.41 0.39
C GLN A 10 1.55 8.39 -0.17
N ASN A 11 1.68 8.30 -1.50
CA ASN A 11 2.65 7.42 -2.14
C ASN A 11 4.09 7.81 -1.84
N HIS A 12 4.40 9.10 -1.75
CA HIS A 12 5.70 9.59 -1.36
C HIS A 12 6.05 9.15 0.08
N GLU A 13 5.11 9.29 1.01
CA GLU A 13 5.30 8.85 2.39
C GLU A 13 5.48 7.33 2.53
N ILE A 14 4.65 6.55 1.82
CA ILE A 14 4.77 5.09 1.75
C ILE A 14 6.17 4.69 1.25
N SER A 15 6.63 5.33 0.18
CA SER A 15 7.95 5.09 -0.42
C SER A 15 9.08 5.44 0.54
N SER A 16 8.95 6.56 1.26
CA SER A 16 9.92 6.99 2.27
C SER A 16 10.07 5.94 3.38
N ILE A 17 8.96 5.46 3.95
CA ILE A 17 8.99 4.44 5.00
C ILE A 17 9.53 3.11 4.46
N SER A 18 9.11 2.70 3.26
CA SER A 18 9.61 1.47 2.60
C SER A 18 11.14 1.50 2.43
N ASN A 19 11.70 2.63 2.04
CA ASN A 19 13.15 2.79 1.90
C ASN A 19 13.90 2.65 3.23
N VAL A 20 13.33 3.16 4.32
CA VAL A 20 13.89 2.99 5.68
C VAL A 20 13.78 1.54 6.12
N LEU A 21 12.60 0.93 6.03
CA LEU A 21 12.37 -0.47 6.38
C LEU A 21 13.31 -1.41 5.62
N ARG A 22 13.51 -1.19 4.30
CA ARG A 22 14.44 -1.98 3.47
C ARG A 22 15.88 -1.97 3.98
N ARG A 23 16.30 -0.90 4.66
CA ARG A 23 17.63 -0.82 5.30
C ARG A 23 17.65 -1.53 6.65
N LEU A 24 16.59 -1.37 7.46
CA LEU A 24 16.50 -1.94 8.81
C LEU A 24 16.38 -3.47 8.79
N VAL A 25 15.53 -4.03 7.92
CA VAL A 25 15.28 -5.48 7.86
C VAL A 25 16.49 -6.31 7.42
N LYS A 26 17.53 -5.68 6.87
CA LYS A 26 18.80 -6.35 6.54
C LYS A 26 19.58 -6.78 7.78
N ASN A 27 19.34 -6.15 8.92
CA ASN A 27 20.00 -6.48 10.16
C ASN A 27 19.07 -7.33 11.03
N ARG A 28 19.45 -8.60 11.26
CA ARG A 28 18.61 -9.54 12.03
C ARG A 28 18.38 -9.10 13.48
N LEU A 29 19.30 -8.32 14.06
CA LEU A 29 19.23 -7.87 15.45
C LEU A 29 18.11 -6.85 15.68
N VAL A 30 17.60 -6.20 14.62
CA VAL A 30 16.55 -5.18 14.72
C VAL A 30 15.15 -5.74 14.44
N LEU A 31 15.03 -7.02 14.05
CA LEU A 31 13.74 -7.62 13.72
C LEU A 31 12.83 -7.81 14.94
N ASP A 32 13.42 -8.04 16.12
CA ASP A 32 12.69 -8.14 17.38
C ASP A 32 12.63 -6.79 18.13
N ASN A 33 13.04 -5.69 17.48
CA ASN A 33 12.96 -4.36 18.06
C ASN A 33 11.54 -3.78 17.89
N GLN A 34 10.95 -3.34 18.99
CA GLN A 34 9.60 -2.78 19.02
C GLN A 34 9.42 -1.59 18.07
N VAL A 35 10.43 -0.71 17.93
CA VAL A 35 10.38 0.45 17.04
C VAL A 35 10.29 0.03 15.57
N VAL A 36 11.00 -1.04 15.20
CA VAL A 36 10.95 -1.57 13.83
C VAL A 36 9.59 -2.21 13.54
N SER A 37 9.04 -2.93 14.52
CA SER A 37 7.69 -3.49 14.44
C SER A 37 6.64 -2.37 14.27
N GLU A 38 6.70 -1.31 15.06
CA GLU A 38 5.81 -0.15 14.94
C GLU A 38 5.93 0.54 13.58
N LEU A 39 7.16 0.75 13.11
CA LEU A 39 7.39 1.35 11.79
C LEU A 39 6.82 0.48 10.66
N PHE A 40 6.91 -0.85 10.80
CA PHE A 40 6.33 -1.80 9.86
C PHE A 40 4.80 -1.74 9.84
N PHE A 41 4.15 -1.73 11.00
CA PHE A 41 2.69 -1.58 11.07
C PHE A 41 2.23 -0.21 10.56
N ARG A 42 2.97 0.86 10.84
CA ARG A 42 2.69 2.20 10.29
C ARG A 42 2.77 2.23 8.77
N TYR A 43 3.78 1.58 8.17
CA TYR A 43 3.87 1.41 6.71
C TYR A 43 2.63 0.70 6.17
N PHE A 44 2.26 -0.39 6.83
CA PHE A 44 1.14 -1.24 6.43
C PHE A 44 -0.19 -0.50 6.43
N ASP A 45 -0.46 0.25 7.50
CA ASP A 45 -1.69 1.04 7.63
C ASP A 45 -1.75 2.15 6.59
N LYS A 46 -0.62 2.80 6.28
CA LYS A 46 -0.55 3.79 5.21
C LYS A 46 -0.85 3.19 3.84
N VAL A 47 -0.30 2.03 3.53
CA VAL A 47 -0.62 1.34 2.26
C VAL A 47 -2.10 0.97 2.21
N LYS A 48 -2.66 0.41 3.29
CA LYS A 48 -4.09 0.09 3.34
C LYS A 48 -4.99 1.31 3.12
N GLN A 49 -4.67 2.43 3.77
CA GLN A 49 -5.40 3.67 3.62
C GLN A 49 -5.33 4.20 2.19
N HIS A 50 -4.13 4.23 1.59
CA HIS A 50 -3.95 4.67 0.21
C HIS A 50 -4.79 3.85 -0.78
N LEU A 51 -4.75 2.52 -0.67
CA LEU A 51 -5.54 1.62 -1.53
C LEU A 51 -7.06 1.69 -1.26
N ALA A 52 -7.49 2.32 -0.16
CA ALA A 52 -8.90 2.61 0.09
C ALA A 52 -9.29 3.96 -0.53
N ASP A 53 -8.40 4.95 -0.43
CA ASP A 53 -8.58 6.30 -0.98
C ASP A 53 -8.57 6.33 -2.51
N GLU A 54 -7.91 5.38 -3.17
CA GLU A 54 -7.95 5.21 -4.63
C GLU A 54 -9.25 4.57 -5.16
N GLN A 55 -10.02 3.84 -4.34
CA GLN A 55 -11.22 3.12 -4.78
C GLN A 55 -12.27 4.00 -5.46
N PRO A 56 -12.62 5.19 -4.93
CA PRO A 56 -13.54 6.10 -5.59
C PRO A 56 -13.03 6.60 -6.95
N LEU A 57 -11.72 6.77 -7.11
CA LEU A 57 -11.10 7.16 -8.37
C LEU A 57 -11.28 6.07 -9.43
N TYR A 58 -11.05 4.80 -9.05
CA TYR A 58 -11.25 3.67 -9.96
C TYR A 58 -12.70 3.52 -10.39
N ALA A 59 -13.66 3.72 -9.48
CA ALA A 59 -15.09 3.67 -9.83
C ALA A 59 -15.44 4.67 -10.95
N ASN A 60 -14.90 5.89 -10.86
CA ASN A 60 -15.11 6.93 -11.89
C ASN A 60 -14.42 6.60 -13.22
N LEU A 61 -13.22 5.99 -13.19
CA LEU A 61 -12.48 5.65 -14.40
C LEU A 61 -13.04 4.39 -15.11
N LEU A 62 -13.68 3.47 -14.37
CA LEU A 62 -14.30 2.28 -14.95
C LEU A 62 -15.54 2.59 -15.80
N VAL A 63 -16.21 3.71 -15.56
CA VAL A 63 -17.37 4.18 -16.36
C VAL A 63 -16.97 5.12 -17.50
N ASN A 64 -15.68 5.36 -17.71
CA ASN A 64 -15.20 6.20 -18.80
C ASN A 64 -15.56 5.57 -20.17
N ASN A 65 -15.83 6.38 -21.20
CA ASN A 65 -16.19 5.92 -22.54
C ASN A 65 -15.02 5.25 -23.30
N ASP A 66 -13.78 5.59 -22.94
CA ASP A 66 -12.57 5.02 -23.54
C ASP A 66 -12.26 3.62 -22.97
N GLN A 67 -12.23 2.61 -23.84
CA GLN A 67 -11.89 1.23 -23.47
C GLN A 67 -10.46 1.09 -22.93
N SER A 68 -9.52 1.90 -23.45
CA SER A 68 -8.12 1.91 -22.98
C SER A 68 -8.06 2.31 -21.51
N VAL A 69 -8.75 3.40 -21.15
CA VAL A 69 -8.86 3.88 -19.76
C VAL A 69 -9.44 2.78 -18.87
N ARG A 70 -10.56 2.17 -19.25
CA ARG A 70 -11.17 1.07 -18.47
C ARG A 70 -10.21 -0.11 -18.28
N ASN A 71 -9.46 -0.49 -19.32
CA ASN A 71 -8.51 -1.59 -19.24
C ASN A 71 -7.37 -1.30 -18.26
N ILE A 72 -6.82 -0.09 -18.31
CA ILE A 72 -5.78 0.37 -17.38
C ILE A 72 -6.33 0.36 -15.96
N THR A 73 -7.53 0.91 -15.72
CA THR A 73 -8.14 0.91 -14.39
C THR A 73 -8.34 -0.49 -13.83
N ARG A 74 -8.74 -1.48 -14.64
CA ARG A 74 -8.83 -2.88 -14.19
C ARG A 74 -7.49 -3.46 -13.77
N GLN A 75 -6.40 -3.09 -14.44
CA GLN A 75 -5.05 -3.52 -14.06
C GLN A 75 -4.64 -2.94 -12.70
N PHE A 76 -4.93 -1.66 -12.44
CA PHE A 76 -4.71 -1.04 -11.14
C PHE A 76 -5.51 -1.73 -10.02
N VAL A 77 -6.83 -1.93 -10.22
CA VAL A 77 -7.69 -2.64 -9.24
C VAL A 77 -7.18 -4.06 -8.94
N SER A 78 -6.68 -4.76 -9.96
CA SER A 78 -6.06 -6.08 -9.79
C SER A 78 -4.77 -6.00 -8.97
N GLY A 79 -3.91 -5.02 -9.27
CA GLY A 79 -2.68 -4.76 -8.52
C GLY A 79 -2.93 -4.46 -7.04
N ASP A 80 -3.91 -3.60 -6.75
CA ASP A 80 -4.35 -3.30 -5.38
C ASP A 80 -4.77 -4.54 -4.60
N SER A 81 -5.53 -5.42 -5.25
CA SER A 81 -6.02 -6.66 -4.66
C SER A 81 -4.87 -7.60 -4.32
N GLU A 82 -3.87 -7.69 -5.20
CA GLU A 82 -2.67 -8.49 -4.98
C GLU A 82 -1.81 -7.93 -3.84
N ILE A 83 -1.63 -6.61 -3.78
CA ILE A 83 -0.94 -5.95 -2.66
C ILE A 83 -1.66 -6.26 -1.34
N LYS A 84 -2.98 -6.07 -1.28
CA LYS A 84 -3.79 -6.41 -0.08
C LYS A 84 -3.62 -7.86 0.33
N ARG A 85 -3.59 -8.79 -0.63
CA ARG A 85 -3.39 -10.23 -0.38
C ARG A 85 -2.03 -10.53 0.23
N ILE A 86 -0.95 -9.99 -0.35
CA ILE A 86 0.42 -10.14 0.15
C ILE A 86 0.50 -9.58 1.57
N LEU A 87 0.01 -8.35 1.76
CA LEU A 87 -0.01 -7.66 3.03
C LEU A 87 -0.74 -8.48 4.11
N ASN A 88 -1.97 -8.92 3.87
CA ASN A 88 -2.73 -9.71 4.83
C ASN A 88 -2.03 -11.04 5.17
N THR A 89 -1.42 -11.70 4.18
CA THR A 89 -0.65 -12.93 4.39
C THR A 89 0.53 -12.70 5.33
N PHE A 90 1.25 -11.57 5.16
CA PHE A 90 2.36 -11.20 6.02
C PHE A 90 1.89 -10.92 7.45
N THR A 91 0.84 -10.12 7.63
CA THR A 91 0.31 -9.80 8.97
C THR A 91 -0.13 -11.06 9.71
N GLN A 92 -0.86 -11.96 9.05
CA GLN A 92 -1.28 -13.22 9.65
C GLN A 92 -0.10 -14.11 10.08
N ARG A 93 1.01 -14.10 9.34
CA ARG A 93 2.24 -14.82 9.74
C ARG A 93 2.95 -14.14 10.89
N TRP A 94 2.96 -12.81 10.91
CA TRP A 94 3.63 -12.01 11.94
C TRP A 94 2.92 -12.04 13.29
N THR A 95 1.58 -11.99 13.30
CA THR A 95 0.76 -12.02 14.53
C THR A 95 0.49 -13.42 15.06
N LYS A 96 0.94 -14.48 14.37
CA LYS A 96 0.89 -15.88 14.84
C LYS A 96 2.13 -16.29 15.66
N ARG A 97 2.91 -15.31 16.14
CA ARG A 97 3.96 -15.53 17.14
C ARG A 97 3.35 -15.69 18.53
#